data_AF-A0A849U247-F1
#
_entry.id   AF-A0A849U247-F1
#
_cell.length_a   1.000
_cell.length_b   1.000
_cell.length_c   1.000
_cell.angle_alpha   90.00
_cell.angle_beta   90.00
_cell.angle_gamma   90.00
#
_symmetry.space_group_name_H-M   'P 1'
#
loop_
_entity.id
_entity.type
_entity.pdbx_description
1 polymer ?
#
loop_
_entity_poly.entity_id
_entity_poly.type
_entity_poly.pdbx_seq_one_letter_code
_entity_poly.pdbx_strand_id
1 'polypeptide(L)'
;MTRPSFILQPGPPQEPRIVAVEARGRDIRFVLEPGEHLLEAVRRGFADAGFKCGVVELGPAALSPFAYVMPALSKDGANAAFYSDTYRPAGVCRLEAGAMTFGVRDGAPFFHAHGLWREASGKASGGHILPEDTVVAERIEVRAFGIDGAMYEAVPDAETNFKIFGPLAVASVGAKTDRRVIALRLRPNQDFIGALEVTAARFGIRRGRIRGGVGSTIGAKLADGTVVENFATEVFVLHGLIAPGTDGQPKVTLDVGLVDYTGGMARGRVVR
;
A
#
# COMPACT_ATOMS: atom_id res chain seq x y z
N MET A 1 -10.35 -15.99 -19.34
CA MET A 1 -10.97 -14.71 -19.75
C MET A 1 -9.84 -13.71 -19.86
N THR A 2 -9.84 -12.84 -20.88
CA THR A 2 -8.83 -11.79 -21.03
C THR A 2 -9.00 -10.72 -19.97
N ARG A 3 -7.92 -10.34 -19.29
CA ARG A 3 -7.86 -9.24 -18.32
C ARG A 3 -8.56 -7.98 -18.87
N PRO A 4 -9.58 -7.43 -18.18
CA PRO A 4 -10.20 -6.19 -18.61
C PRO A 4 -9.22 -5.01 -18.49
N SER A 5 -9.39 -3.97 -19.28
CA SER A 5 -8.62 -2.72 -19.14
C SER A 5 -9.31 -1.70 -18.22
N PHE A 6 -10.56 -1.98 -17.84
CA PHE A 6 -11.44 -1.09 -17.11
C PHE A 6 -12.41 -1.89 -16.24
N ILE A 7 -12.70 -1.40 -15.05
CA ILE A 7 -13.74 -1.94 -14.17
C ILE A 7 -14.71 -0.82 -13.82
N LEU A 8 -16.00 -1.05 -14.07
CA LEU A 8 -17.05 -0.12 -13.68
C LEU A 8 -17.14 -0.09 -12.15
N GLN A 9 -16.91 1.09 -11.58
CA GLN A 9 -17.08 1.35 -10.16
C GLN A 9 -18.56 1.67 -9.87
N PRO A 10 -19.07 1.38 -8.66
CA PRO A 10 -20.49 1.56 -8.34
C PRO A 10 -20.95 3.02 -8.39
N GLY A 11 -20.05 3.97 -8.11
CA GLY A 11 -20.33 5.40 -8.17
C GLY A 11 -19.64 6.13 -9.32
N PRO A 12 -19.96 7.43 -9.50
CA PRO A 12 -19.40 8.22 -10.59
C PRO A 12 -17.88 8.40 -10.43
N PRO A 13 -17.10 8.38 -11.53
CA PRO A 13 -15.70 8.72 -11.50
C PRO A 13 -15.46 10.10 -10.89
N GLN A 14 -14.52 10.20 -9.96
CA GLN A 14 -14.18 11.47 -9.33
C GLN A 14 -12.92 12.11 -9.94
N GLU A 15 -12.95 13.44 -10.09
CA GLU A 15 -11.79 14.26 -10.45
C GLU A 15 -11.21 15.01 -9.23
N PRO A 16 -9.89 15.28 -9.19
CA PRO A 16 -8.87 14.81 -10.13
C PRO A 16 -8.62 13.29 -10.00
N ARG A 17 -8.31 12.58 -11.09
CA ARG A 17 -7.91 11.14 -11.03
C ARG A 17 -6.68 10.91 -10.15
N ILE A 18 -5.78 11.88 -10.10
CA ILE A 18 -4.57 11.87 -9.28
C ILE A 18 -4.73 12.86 -8.13
N VAL A 19 -4.81 12.36 -6.90
CA VAL A 19 -4.84 13.18 -5.69
C VAL A 19 -3.44 13.21 -5.10
N ALA A 20 -2.83 14.39 -5.08
CA ALA A 20 -1.44 14.57 -4.67
C ALA A 20 -1.31 15.77 -3.72
N VAL A 21 -0.61 15.57 -2.62
CA VAL A 21 -0.31 16.60 -1.62
C VAL A 21 1.20 16.70 -1.48
N GLU A 22 1.74 17.91 -1.66
CA GLU A 22 3.15 18.19 -1.40
C GLU A 22 3.40 18.33 0.10
N ALA A 23 4.47 17.70 0.57
CA ALA A 23 4.84 17.62 1.97
C ALA A 23 6.37 17.50 2.12
N ARG A 24 6.83 17.33 3.35
CA ARG A 24 8.24 17.00 3.66
C ARG A 24 8.31 15.70 4.44
N GLY A 25 9.47 15.06 4.44
CA GLY A 25 9.67 13.82 5.18
C GLY A 25 11.14 13.43 5.31
N ARG A 26 11.35 12.28 5.95
CA ARG A 26 12.66 11.62 6.03
C ARG A 26 12.49 10.12 6.29
N ASP A 27 13.56 9.37 6.04
CA ASP A 27 13.65 7.98 6.48
C ASP A 27 13.74 7.92 8.01
N ILE A 28 13.02 6.95 8.59
CA ILE A 28 13.04 6.62 10.01
C ILE A 28 13.23 5.11 10.19
N ARG A 29 13.75 4.73 11.35
CA ARG A 29 13.85 3.34 11.77
C ARG A 29 13.41 3.24 13.22
N PHE A 30 12.70 2.18 13.53
CA PHE A 30 12.28 1.85 14.88
C PHE A 30 12.14 0.34 15.00
N VAL A 31 12.00 -0.13 16.22
CA VAL A 31 11.83 -1.55 16.54
C VAL A 31 10.39 -1.79 16.96
N LEU A 32 9.83 -2.90 16.51
CA LEU A 32 8.60 -3.46 17.05
C LEU A 32 8.96 -4.60 18.00
N GLU A 33 8.46 -4.53 19.23
CA GLU A 33 8.75 -5.53 20.25
C GLU A 33 7.72 -6.68 20.22
N PRO A 34 8.14 -7.92 20.53
CA PRO A 34 7.22 -9.05 20.67
C PRO A 34 6.08 -8.78 21.66
N GLY A 35 4.89 -9.28 21.36
CA GLY A 35 3.71 -9.17 22.19
C GLY A 35 2.90 -7.88 22.00
N GLU A 36 3.41 -6.90 21.25
CA GLU A 36 2.68 -5.68 20.95
C GLU A 36 1.73 -5.87 19.74
N HIS A 37 0.55 -5.27 19.81
CA HIS A 37 -0.31 -5.12 18.63
C HIS A 37 0.42 -4.31 17.56
N LEU A 38 0.45 -4.83 16.33
CA LEU A 38 1.20 -4.25 15.23
C LEU A 38 0.84 -2.78 14.97
N LEU A 39 -0.45 -2.45 15.03
CA LEU A 39 -0.93 -1.08 14.84
C LEU A 39 -0.35 -0.12 15.91
N GLU A 40 -0.40 -0.52 17.18
CA GLU A 40 0.08 0.31 18.28
C GLU A 40 1.59 0.47 18.25
N ALA A 41 2.31 -0.62 17.96
CA ALA A 41 3.77 -0.62 17.86
C ALA A 41 4.24 0.29 16.71
N VAL A 42 3.57 0.25 15.55
CA VAL A 42 3.81 1.18 14.44
C VAL A 42 3.48 2.63 14.84
N ARG A 43 2.31 2.87 15.45
CA ARG A 43 1.88 4.20 15.90
C ARG A 43 2.92 4.84 16.83
N ARG A 44 3.42 4.09 17.83
CA ARG A 44 4.50 4.53 18.72
C ARG A 44 5.78 4.82 17.95
N GLY A 45 6.21 3.91 17.08
CA GLY A 45 7.43 4.10 16.29
C GLY A 45 7.43 5.39 15.45
N PHE A 46 6.29 5.73 14.83
CA PHE A 46 6.13 7.02 14.15
C PHE A 46 6.13 8.20 15.13
N ALA A 47 5.38 8.10 16.23
CA ALA A 47 5.27 9.17 17.22
C ALA A 47 6.61 9.51 17.86
N ASP A 48 7.40 8.51 18.24
CA ASP A 48 8.74 8.66 18.82
C ASP A 48 9.72 9.32 17.84
N ALA A 49 9.50 9.12 16.53
CA ALA A 49 10.25 9.78 15.46
C ALA A 49 9.72 11.19 15.12
N GLY A 50 8.64 11.65 15.76
CA GLY A 50 8.00 12.94 15.55
C GLY A 50 7.00 13.00 14.39
N PHE A 51 6.49 11.86 13.93
CA PHE A 51 5.57 11.75 12.79
C PHE A 51 4.22 11.19 13.21
N LYS A 52 3.17 11.57 12.47
CA LYS A 52 1.81 11.05 12.68
C LYS A 52 1.34 10.11 11.57
N CYS A 53 2.06 10.07 10.46
CA CYS A 53 1.72 9.26 9.31
C CYS A 53 2.98 8.94 8.49
N GLY A 54 2.81 8.01 7.55
CA GLY A 54 3.83 7.70 6.57
C GLY A 54 3.65 6.31 6.00
N VAL A 55 4.76 5.75 5.55
CA VAL A 55 4.76 4.41 4.94
C VAL A 55 5.84 3.55 5.57
N VAL A 56 5.59 2.25 5.60
CA VAL A 56 6.47 1.23 6.15
C VAL A 56 6.79 0.22 5.05
N GLU A 57 8.07 -0.11 4.93
CA GLU A 57 8.53 -1.27 4.17
C GLU A 57 8.45 -2.50 5.08
N LEU A 58 7.55 -3.43 4.78
CA LEU A 58 7.42 -4.66 5.54
C LEU A 58 8.35 -5.71 4.93
N GLY A 59 9.45 -5.99 5.62
CA GLY A 59 10.37 -7.07 5.28
C GLY A 59 9.96 -8.40 5.95
N PRO A 60 10.93 -9.31 6.14
CA PRO A 60 10.73 -10.51 6.93
C PRO A 60 10.27 -10.18 8.36
N ALA A 61 9.14 -10.75 8.76
CA ALA A 61 8.54 -10.51 10.08
C ALA A 61 7.76 -11.74 10.56
N ALA A 62 7.76 -11.98 11.87
CA ALA A 62 6.96 -13.01 12.49
C ALA A 62 5.74 -12.38 13.20
N LEU A 63 4.54 -12.81 12.83
CA LEU A 63 3.28 -12.26 13.34
C LEU A 63 2.41 -13.39 13.91
N SER A 64 1.93 -13.21 15.14
CA SER A 64 1.03 -14.14 15.83
C SER A 64 0.49 -13.53 17.13
N PRO A 65 -0.83 -13.55 17.40
CA PRO A 65 -1.91 -13.86 16.46
C PRO A 65 -1.86 -13.02 15.18
N PHE A 66 -2.42 -13.55 14.10
CA PHE A 66 -2.43 -12.91 12.79
C PHE A 66 -3.81 -13.09 12.15
N ALA A 67 -4.35 -12.00 11.61
CA ALA A 67 -5.60 -12.02 10.87
C ALA A 67 -5.48 -11.25 9.56
N TYR A 68 -6.11 -11.78 8.52
CA TYR A 68 -6.06 -11.18 7.20
C TYR A 68 -7.35 -11.44 6.42
N VAL A 69 -7.54 -10.66 5.37
CA VAL A 69 -8.54 -10.91 4.32
C VAL A 69 -7.83 -10.99 2.98
N MET A 70 -8.41 -11.71 2.03
CA MET A 70 -7.95 -11.74 0.64
C MET A 70 -8.86 -10.84 -0.20
N PRO A 71 -8.40 -10.37 -1.38
CA PRO A 71 -9.32 -9.85 -2.37
C PRO A 71 -10.40 -10.88 -2.70
N ALA A 72 -11.61 -10.42 -2.94
CA ALA A 72 -12.76 -11.24 -3.27
C ALA A 72 -13.67 -10.54 -4.28
N LEU A 73 -14.58 -11.31 -4.87
CA LEU A 73 -15.66 -10.74 -5.66
C LEU A 73 -16.73 -10.15 -4.74
N SER A 74 -17.32 -9.05 -5.18
CA SER A 74 -18.48 -8.46 -4.51
C SER A 74 -19.68 -9.42 -4.55
N LYS A 75 -20.38 -9.56 -3.42
CA LYS A 75 -21.52 -10.48 -3.28
C LYS A 75 -22.85 -9.81 -3.65
N ASP A 76 -22.96 -8.49 -3.51
CA ASP A 76 -24.18 -7.71 -3.65
C ASP A 76 -24.08 -6.58 -4.70
N GLY A 77 -22.89 -6.37 -5.27
CA GLY A 77 -22.65 -5.30 -6.25
C GLY A 77 -22.48 -3.91 -5.63
N ALA A 78 -22.47 -3.78 -4.30
CA ALA A 78 -22.24 -2.50 -3.63
C ALA A 78 -20.81 -1.97 -3.86
N ASN A 79 -19.87 -2.87 -4.12
CA ASN A 79 -18.50 -2.58 -4.56
C ASN A 79 -18.19 -3.36 -5.85
N ALA A 80 -17.18 -2.93 -6.61
CA ALA A 80 -16.72 -3.67 -7.79
C ALA A 80 -15.95 -4.96 -7.45
N ALA A 81 -15.26 -4.94 -6.31
CA ALA A 81 -14.59 -6.07 -5.67
C ALA A 81 -14.69 -5.87 -4.14
N PHE A 82 -14.51 -6.92 -3.36
CA PHE A 82 -14.61 -6.85 -1.90
C PHE A 82 -13.50 -7.65 -1.21
N TYR A 83 -13.66 -7.86 0.08
CA TYR A 83 -12.82 -8.73 0.89
C TYR A 83 -13.47 -10.10 1.10
N SER A 84 -12.64 -11.12 1.26
CA SER A 84 -13.07 -12.44 1.73
C SER A 84 -13.59 -12.37 3.16
N ASP A 85 -14.08 -13.50 3.68
CA ASP A 85 -14.19 -13.69 5.12
C ASP A 85 -12.79 -13.58 5.76
N THR A 86 -12.73 -13.23 7.05
CA THR A 86 -11.46 -13.10 7.75
C THR A 86 -10.84 -14.45 8.07
N TYR A 87 -9.58 -14.61 7.69
CA TYR A 87 -8.76 -15.77 8.04
C TYR A 87 -7.94 -15.49 9.30
N ARG A 88 -7.86 -16.48 10.19
CA ARG A 88 -7.07 -16.47 11.43
C ARG A 88 -6.23 -17.75 11.52
N PRO A 89 -5.15 -17.85 10.73
CA PRO A 89 -4.30 -19.04 10.75
C PRO A 89 -3.70 -19.26 12.15
N ALA A 90 -3.61 -20.53 12.55
CA ALA A 90 -2.94 -20.90 13.80
C ALA A 90 -1.42 -20.76 13.67
N GLY A 91 -0.76 -20.43 14.78
CA GLY A 91 0.69 -20.33 14.86
C GLY A 91 1.27 -19.04 14.27
N VAL A 92 2.59 -19.05 14.06
CA VAL A 92 3.33 -17.89 13.55
C VAL A 92 3.23 -17.82 12.03
N CYS A 93 2.75 -16.70 11.52
CA CYS A 93 2.87 -16.35 10.10
C CYS A 93 4.18 -15.60 9.87
N ARG A 94 4.94 -16.04 8.87
CA ARG A 94 6.23 -15.45 8.49
C ARG A 94 6.04 -14.62 7.23
N LEU A 95 5.96 -13.30 7.40
CA LEU A 95 5.94 -12.34 6.30
C LEU A 95 7.25 -12.45 5.51
N GLU A 96 7.13 -12.45 4.19
CA GLU A 96 8.27 -12.50 3.26
C GLU A 96 8.53 -11.09 2.70
N ALA A 97 7.46 -10.38 2.33
CA ALA A 97 7.50 -8.98 1.91
C ALA A 97 6.11 -8.33 1.98
N GLY A 98 6.07 -7.00 2.09
CA GLY A 98 4.85 -6.22 2.09
C GLY A 98 5.12 -4.72 2.10
N ALA A 99 4.05 -3.93 2.05
CA ALA A 99 4.10 -2.51 2.33
C ALA A 99 2.91 -2.11 3.18
N MET A 100 3.05 -1.02 3.91
CA MET A 100 2.01 -0.47 4.76
C MET A 100 1.96 1.04 4.64
N THR A 101 0.76 1.58 4.55
CA THR A 101 0.46 3.01 4.71
C THR A 101 -0.15 3.21 6.09
N PHE A 102 0.46 4.06 6.91
CA PHE A 102 0.01 4.39 8.26
C PHE A 102 -0.57 5.80 8.31
N GLY A 103 -1.72 5.95 8.95
CA GLY A 103 -2.42 7.21 9.09
C GLY A 103 -3.61 7.07 10.05
N VAL A 104 -4.75 7.64 9.66
CA VAL A 104 -5.96 7.65 10.50
C VAL A 104 -7.19 7.14 9.76
N ARG A 105 -8.12 6.54 10.51
CA ARG A 105 -9.46 6.15 10.07
C ARG A 105 -10.42 6.45 11.21
N ASP A 106 -11.50 7.17 10.92
CA ASP A 106 -12.52 7.53 11.91
C ASP A 106 -11.94 8.20 13.18
N GLY A 107 -10.93 9.07 12.99
CA GLY A 107 -10.25 9.79 14.06
C GLY A 107 -9.25 8.97 14.89
N ALA A 108 -9.09 7.67 14.61
CA ALA A 108 -8.17 6.78 15.31
C ALA A 108 -6.97 6.36 14.42
N PRO A 109 -5.83 5.99 15.00
CA PRO A 109 -4.72 5.39 14.28
C PRO A 109 -5.18 4.16 13.48
N PHE A 110 -4.73 4.06 12.22
CA PHE A 110 -5.07 2.94 11.36
C PHE A 110 -3.96 2.72 10.33
N PHE A 111 -3.86 1.51 9.80
CA PHE A 111 -3.00 1.23 8.65
C PHE A 111 -3.72 0.43 7.59
N HIS A 112 -3.26 0.56 6.36
CA HIS A 112 -3.57 -0.34 5.25
C HIS A 112 -2.28 -1.03 4.83
N ALA A 113 -2.25 -2.35 4.93
CA ALA A 113 -1.07 -3.14 4.63
C ALA A 113 -1.41 -4.37 3.78
N HIS A 114 -0.61 -4.61 2.75
CA HIS A 114 -0.65 -5.85 1.98
C HIS A 114 0.71 -6.55 2.07
N GLY A 115 0.71 -7.86 1.91
CA GLY A 115 1.94 -8.63 1.88
C GLY A 115 1.77 -10.07 1.40
N LEU A 116 2.89 -10.77 1.36
CA LEU A 116 3.02 -12.20 1.09
C LEU A 116 3.72 -12.86 2.29
N TRP A 117 3.23 -14.01 2.71
CA TRP A 117 3.73 -14.72 3.88
C TRP A 117 3.58 -16.23 3.75
N ARG A 118 4.21 -16.93 4.70
CA ARG A 118 4.02 -18.36 4.94
C ARG A 118 3.30 -18.57 6.25
N GLU A 119 2.18 -19.28 6.21
CA GLU A 119 1.47 -19.74 7.40
C GLU A 119 2.27 -20.86 8.09
N ALA A 120 2.02 -21.09 9.39
CA ALA A 120 2.67 -22.18 10.13
C ALA A 120 2.41 -23.58 9.54
N SER A 121 1.30 -23.74 8.83
CA SER A 121 0.97 -24.96 8.06
C SER A 121 1.89 -25.22 6.86
N GLY A 122 2.74 -24.25 6.50
CA GLY A 122 3.58 -24.28 5.30
C GLY A 122 2.93 -23.64 4.08
N LYS A 123 1.63 -23.36 4.14
CA LYS A 123 0.86 -22.70 3.06
C LYS A 123 1.43 -21.30 2.78
N ALA A 124 1.73 -21.03 1.50
CA ALA A 124 1.99 -19.68 1.03
C ALA A 124 0.66 -18.94 0.89
N SER A 125 0.61 -17.70 1.39
CA SER A 125 -0.58 -16.86 1.42
C SER A 125 -0.22 -15.40 1.21
N GLY A 126 -1.22 -14.59 0.88
CA GLY A 126 -1.07 -13.15 0.71
C GLY A 126 -2.42 -12.46 0.83
N GLY A 127 -2.39 -11.16 1.04
CA GLY A 127 -3.60 -10.36 1.14
C GLY A 127 -3.40 -9.13 2.01
N HIS A 128 -4.51 -8.70 2.59
CA HIS A 128 -4.62 -7.55 3.45
C HIS A 128 -4.48 -7.94 4.92
N ILE A 129 -3.48 -7.37 5.59
CA ILE A 129 -3.22 -7.59 7.01
C ILE A 129 -4.20 -6.74 7.82
N LEU A 130 -4.94 -7.35 8.74
CA LEU A 130 -5.88 -6.63 9.58
C LEU A 130 -5.15 -5.99 10.79
N PRO A 131 -5.24 -4.67 10.97
CA PRO A 131 -4.50 -3.95 12.00
C PRO A 131 -4.94 -4.25 13.43
N GLU A 132 -6.22 -4.53 13.62
CA GLU A 132 -6.83 -4.70 14.94
C GLU A 132 -6.45 -6.05 15.58
N ASP A 133 -6.15 -7.04 14.74
CA ASP A 133 -6.04 -8.46 15.12
C ASP A 133 -4.64 -9.06 14.88
N THR A 134 -3.63 -8.21 14.66
CA THR A 134 -2.26 -8.65 14.35
C THR A 134 -1.27 -8.25 15.45
N VAL A 135 -0.48 -9.20 15.93
CA VAL A 135 0.50 -9.04 17.00
C VAL A 135 1.90 -9.45 16.51
N VAL A 136 2.91 -8.73 16.99
CA VAL A 136 4.32 -8.99 16.69
C VAL A 136 4.78 -10.21 17.50
N ALA A 137 5.25 -11.27 16.83
CA ALA A 137 5.68 -12.50 17.50
C ALA A 137 7.17 -12.54 17.82
N GLU A 138 8.00 -11.92 16.97
CA GLU A 138 9.45 -11.80 17.15
C GLU A 138 9.85 -10.33 16.90
N ARG A 139 10.98 -9.87 17.45
CA ARG A 139 11.45 -8.48 17.32
C ARG A 139 11.65 -8.13 15.84
N ILE A 140 11.11 -7.00 15.39
CA ILE A 140 11.20 -6.55 13.99
C ILE A 140 11.92 -5.19 13.92
N GLU A 141 12.97 -5.10 13.11
CA GLU A 141 13.52 -3.80 12.71
C GLU A 141 12.75 -3.25 11.51
N VAL A 142 12.13 -2.10 11.70
CA VAL A 142 11.28 -1.47 10.69
C VAL A 142 12.01 -0.35 9.97
N ARG A 143 11.88 -0.32 8.64
CA ARG A 143 12.23 0.82 7.80
C ARG A 143 10.95 1.54 7.39
N ALA A 144 10.91 2.83 7.65
CA ALA A 144 9.74 3.65 7.35
C ALA A 144 10.15 5.02 6.82
N PHE A 145 9.18 5.72 6.24
CA PHE A 145 9.33 7.10 5.82
C PHE A 145 8.22 7.94 6.45
N GLY A 146 8.61 8.85 7.33
CA GLY A 146 7.70 9.76 8.03
C GLY A 146 7.37 10.98 7.16
N ILE A 147 6.11 11.42 7.20
CA ILE A 147 5.61 12.56 6.42
C ILE A 147 5.08 13.64 7.35
N ASP A 148 5.38 14.90 7.03
CA ASP A 148 4.90 16.11 7.71
C ASP A 148 4.38 17.13 6.68
N GLY A 149 3.24 17.76 6.99
CA GLY A 149 2.47 18.59 6.06
C GLY A 149 1.43 17.83 5.22
N ALA A 150 1.37 16.49 5.34
CA ALA A 150 0.28 15.67 4.81
C ALA A 150 -0.11 14.58 5.82
N MET A 151 -1.36 14.12 5.75
CA MET A 151 -1.90 13.01 6.52
C MET A 151 -2.59 12.03 5.58
N TYR A 152 -2.35 10.74 5.75
CA TYR A 152 -3.18 9.72 5.13
C TYR A 152 -4.42 9.48 5.99
N GLU A 153 -5.60 9.73 5.42
CA GLU A 153 -6.87 9.50 6.08
C GLU A 153 -7.77 8.59 5.23
N ALA A 154 -8.34 7.57 5.85
CA ALA A 154 -9.31 6.70 5.21
C ALA A 154 -10.72 7.32 5.31
N VAL A 155 -11.17 7.91 4.21
CA VAL A 155 -12.48 8.57 4.10
C VAL A 155 -13.42 7.79 3.18
N PRO A 156 -14.75 7.87 3.37
CA PRO A 156 -15.71 7.32 2.42
C PRO A 156 -15.45 7.85 1.01
N ASP A 157 -15.38 6.94 0.05
CA ASP A 157 -15.12 7.23 -1.35
C ASP A 157 -16.36 6.91 -2.19
N ALA A 158 -16.97 7.95 -2.75
CA ALA A 158 -18.21 7.83 -3.49
C ALA A 158 -18.09 7.03 -4.80
N GLU A 159 -16.89 6.89 -5.37
CA GLU A 159 -16.69 6.13 -6.61
C GLU A 159 -16.69 4.62 -6.34
N THR A 160 -15.90 4.19 -5.35
CA THR A 160 -15.66 2.78 -5.04
C THR A 160 -16.57 2.19 -3.97
N ASN A 161 -17.28 3.05 -3.22
CA ASN A 161 -18.07 2.70 -2.04
C ASN A 161 -17.25 2.05 -0.90
N PHE A 162 -15.94 2.35 -0.84
CA PHE A 162 -15.05 1.97 0.27
C PHE A 162 -14.67 3.18 1.12
N LYS A 163 -14.19 2.95 2.34
CA LYS A 163 -13.33 3.93 3.02
C LYS A 163 -11.90 3.73 2.51
N ILE A 164 -11.35 4.71 1.79
CA ILE A 164 -10.03 4.60 1.14
C ILE A 164 -9.07 5.65 1.68
N PHE A 165 -7.85 5.23 1.98
CA PHE A 165 -6.76 6.14 2.32
C PHE A 165 -6.46 7.12 1.17
N GLY A 166 -6.57 8.40 1.46
CA GLY A 166 -6.11 9.49 0.60
C GLY A 166 -5.24 10.47 1.37
N PRO A 167 -4.28 11.13 0.70
CA PRO A 167 -3.51 12.19 1.33
C PRO A 167 -4.37 13.45 1.47
N LEU A 168 -4.32 14.07 2.65
CA LEU A 168 -4.89 15.37 2.95
C LEU A 168 -3.78 16.32 3.37
N ALA A 169 -3.83 17.56 2.90
CA ALA A 169 -2.95 18.61 3.38
C ALA A 169 -3.31 18.94 4.83
N VAL A 170 -2.31 18.97 5.70
CA VAL A 170 -2.47 19.32 7.12
C VAL A 170 -1.38 20.32 7.50
N ALA A 171 -1.61 21.08 8.56
CA ALA A 171 -0.57 21.94 9.11
C ALA A 171 0.65 21.10 9.52
N SER A 172 1.85 21.56 9.15
CA SER A 172 3.09 20.95 9.62
C SER A 172 3.17 21.06 11.14
N VAL A 173 3.63 19.99 11.78
CA VAL A 173 3.86 19.94 13.23
C VAL A 173 5.32 20.23 13.59
N GLY A 174 6.12 20.70 12.62
CA GLY A 174 7.54 20.99 12.83
C GLY A 174 8.42 19.74 12.99
N ALA A 175 8.03 18.61 12.38
CA ALA A 175 8.83 17.40 12.43
C ALA A 175 10.18 17.62 11.74
N LYS A 176 11.24 17.00 12.25
CA LYS A 176 12.56 17.03 11.59
C LYS A 176 12.46 16.29 10.25
N THR A 177 12.63 17.00 9.14
CA THR A 177 12.54 16.44 7.76
C THR A 177 13.74 16.89 6.92
N ASP A 178 14.09 16.11 5.89
CA ASP A 178 15.27 16.39 5.05
C ASP A 178 14.99 16.32 3.54
N ARG A 179 13.79 15.89 3.12
CA ARG A 179 13.42 15.83 1.70
C ARG A 179 11.99 16.31 1.47
N ARG A 180 11.75 16.81 0.26
CA ARG A 180 10.41 17.02 -0.30
C ARG A 180 9.80 15.66 -0.64
N VAL A 181 8.51 15.49 -0.39
CA VAL A 181 7.75 14.28 -0.72
C VAL A 181 6.40 14.68 -1.30
N ILE A 182 5.85 13.85 -2.19
CA ILE A 182 4.48 13.98 -2.69
C ILE A 182 3.70 12.78 -2.17
N ALA A 183 2.78 13.01 -1.23
CA ALA A 183 1.85 12.00 -0.77
C ALA A 183 0.76 11.84 -1.83
N LEU A 184 0.48 10.60 -2.25
CA LEU A 184 -0.28 10.30 -3.47
C LEU A 184 -1.40 9.28 -3.22
N ARG A 185 -2.53 9.48 -3.88
CA ARG A 185 -3.56 8.47 -4.15
C ARG A 185 -3.90 8.48 -5.63
N LEU A 186 -3.95 7.29 -6.22
CA LEU A 186 -4.46 7.07 -7.58
C LEU A 186 -5.89 6.54 -7.48
N ARG A 187 -6.85 7.23 -8.10
CA ARG A 187 -8.22 6.73 -8.25
C ARG A 187 -8.29 5.61 -9.31
N PRO A 188 -9.36 4.80 -9.35
CA PRO A 188 -9.47 3.61 -10.22
C PRO A 188 -9.16 3.83 -11.71
N ASN A 189 -9.03 2.75 -12.48
CA ASN A 189 -8.98 2.79 -13.96
C ASN A 189 -7.92 3.74 -14.55
N GLN A 190 -6.74 3.79 -13.94
CA GLN A 190 -5.58 4.54 -14.46
C GLN A 190 -4.45 3.58 -14.86
N ASP A 191 -3.62 3.98 -15.82
CA ASP A 191 -2.30 3.38 -16.02
C ASP A 191 -1.46 3.67 -14.76
N PHE A 192 -1.11 2.61 -14.02
CA PHE A 192 -0.38 2.74 -12.76
C PHE A 192 0.99 3.41 -12.96
N ILE A 193 1.77 2.98 -13.96
CA ILE A 193 3.09 3.55 -14.24
C ILE A 193 2.93 4.95 -14.83
N GLY A 194 2.00 5.12 -15.76
CA GLY A 194 1.71 6.41 -16.40
C GLY A 194 1.29 7.49 -15.40
N ALA A 195 0.41 7.17 -14.45
CA ALA A 195 -0.03 8.13 -13.44
C ALA A 195 1.11 8.58 -12.52
N LEU A 196 2.05 7.69 -12.21
CA LEU A 196 3.26 8.03 -11.44
C LEU A 196 4.21 8.93 -12.24
N GLU A 197 4.40 8.66 -13.53
CA GLU A 197 5.20 9.51 -14.44
C GLU A 197 4.57 10.90 -14.62
N VAL A 198 3.25 10.98 -14.81
CA VAL A 198 2.49 12.23 -14.87
C VAL A 198 2.64 13.03 -13.57
N THR A 199 2.57 12.35 -12.42
CA THR A 199 2.80 12.99 -11.11
C THR A 199 4.23 13.53 -11.02
N ALA A 200 5.22 12.72 -11.39
CA ALA A 200 6.62 13.13 -11.36
C ALA A 200 6.87 14.37 -12.25
N ALA A 201 6.32 14.38 -13.47
CA ALA A 201 6.41 15.52 -14.37
C ALA A 201 5.73 16.76 -13.80
N ARG A 202 4.49 16.63 -13.30
CA ARG A 202 3.70 17.72 -12.69
C ARG A 202 4.42 18.39 -11.53
N PHE A 203 5.14 17.63 -10.70
CA PHE A 203 5.86 18.15 -9.54
C PHE A 203 7.35 18.40 -9.79
N GLY A 204 7.84 18.24 -11.03
CA GLY A 204 9.25 18.46 -11.37
C GLY A 204 10.22 17.44 -10.74
N ILE A 205 9.75 16.22 -10.43
CA ILE A 205 10.57 15.15 -9.86
C ILE A 205 11.33 14.45 -10.99
N ARG A 206 12.54 14.93 -11.25
CA ARG A 206 13.42 14.34 -12.26
C ARG A 206 14.05 13.02 -11.79
N ARG A 207 14.36 12.92 -10.50
CA ARG A 207 14.92 11.73 -9.85
C ARG A 207 14.27 11.56 -8.49
N GLY A 208 13.85 10.34 -8.17
CA GLY A 208 13.13 10.08 -6.92
C GLY A 208 12.98 8.60 -6.61
N ARG A 209 12.47 8.33 -5.42
CA ARG A 209 12.05 7.00 -4.98
C ARG A 209 10.56 7.02 -4.71
N ILE A 210 9.88 5.95 -5.06
CA ILE A 210 8.52 5.68 -4.63
C ILE A 210 8.64 4.85 -3.34
N ARG A 211 8.06 5.36 -2.26
CA ARG A 211 8.14 4.76 -0.92
C ARG A 211 6.76 4.20 -0.55
N GLY A 212 6.73 2.93 -0.16
CA GLY A 212 5.49 2.22 0.16
C GLY A 212 4.48 2.25 -0.99
N GLY A 213 3.23 1.95 -0.66
CA GLY A 213 2.13 1.92 -1.60
C GLY A 213 1.42 0.58 -1.55
N VAL A 214 0.12 0.64 -1.28
CA VAL A 214 -0.81 -0.48 -1.30
C VAL A 214 -2.04 -0.07 -2.09
N GLY A 215 -2.73 -1.03 -2.70
CA GLY A 215 -3.95 -0.75 -3.45
C GLY A 215 -4.42 -1.97 -4.21
N SER A 216 -5.23 -1.75 -5.24
CA SER A 216 -5.74 -2.81 -6.10
C SER A 216 -5.46 -2.49 -7.57
N THR A 217 -5.23 -3.53 -8.37
CA THR A 217 -5.01 -3.43 -9.81
C THR A 217 -5.97 -4.34 -10.56
N ILE A 218 -6.24 -3.98 -11.81
CA ILE A 218 -6.95 -4.85 -12.76
C ILE A 218 -5.91 -5.82 -13.35
N GLY A 219 -5.59 -6.86 -12.57
CA GLY A 219 -4.50 -7.76 -12.86
C GLY A 219 -3.14 -7.04 -12.98
N ALA A 220 -2.16 -7.68 -13.62
CA ALA A 220 -0.86 -7.10 -13.93
C ALA A 220 -0.12 -7.89 -15.01
N LYS A 221 0.85 -7.23 -15.65
CA LYS A 221 1.88 -7.90 -16.46
C LYS A 221 3.23 -7.61 -15.83
N LEU A 222 4.07 -8.64 -15.74
CA LEU A 222 5.42 -8.53 -15.21
C LEU A 222 6.46 -8.69 -16.32
N ALA A 223 7.65 -8.12 -16.11
CA ALA A 223 8.73 -8.10 -17.10
C ALA A 223 9.29 -9.49 -17.45
N ASP A 224 9.06 -10.50 -16.61
CA ASP A 224 9.44 -11.90 -16.86
C ASP A 224 8.41 -12.67 -17.71
N GLY A 225 7.33 -12.00 -18.13
CA GLY A 225 6.23 -12.59 -18.91
C GLY A 225 5.07 -13.10 -18.06
N THR A 226 5.17 -13.07 -16.74
CA THR A 226 4.05 -13.44 -15.85
C THR A 226 2.87 -12.50 -16.05
N VAL A 227 1.66 -13.07 -16.18
CA VAL A 227 0.41 -12.33 -16.28
C VAL A 227 -0.54 -12.73 -15.16
N VAL A 228 -0.96 -11.74 -14.37
CA VAL A 228 -2.06 -11.88 -13.42
C VAL A 228 -3.32 -11.37 -14.12
N GLU A 229 -4.22 -12.28 -14.49
CA GLU A 229 -5.42 -11.96 -15.28
C GLU A 229 -6.56 -11.40 -14.44
N ASN A 230 -6.62 -11.78 -13.16
CA ASN A 230 -7.75 -11.51 -12.29
C ASN A 230 -7.88 -10.02 -11.93
N PHE A 231 -9.06 -9.44 -12.14
CA PHE A 231 -9.27 -7.99 -11.93
C PHE A 231 -9.31 -7.58 -10.45
N ALA A 232 -9.69 -8.49 -9.55
CA ALA A 232 -9.64 -8.28 -8.12
C ALA A 232 -8.27 -8.76 -7.62
N THR A 233 -7.27 -7.92 -7.82
CA THR A 233 -5.89 -8.17 -7.41
C THR A 233 -5.43 -7.06 -6.46
N GLU A 234 -4.93 -7.45 -5.30
CA GLU A 234 -4.23 -6.55 -4.39
C GLU A 234 -2.77 -6.41 -4.79
N VAL A 235 -2.23 -5.20 -4.62
CA VAL A 235 -0.84 -4.86 -4.92
C VAL A 235 -0.18 -4.19 -3.74
N PHE A 236 1.12 -4.41 -3.59
CA PHE A 236 2.00 -3.55 -2.80
C PHE A 236 3.30 -3.25 -3.54
N VAL A 237 3.84 -2.06 -3.32
CA VAL A 237 5.11 -1.62 -3.90
C VAL A 237 6.27 -2.13 -3.05
N LEU A 238 7.16 -2.88 -3.68
CA LEU A 238 8.42 -3.30 -3.08
C LEU A 238 9.51 -2.25 -3.28
N HIS A 239 9.62 -1.75 -4.50
CA HIS A 239 10.65 -0.80 -4.87
C HIS A 239 10.18 0.01 -6.06
N GLY A 240 10.36 1.33 -6.00
CA GLY A 240 10.10 2.18 -7.15
C GLY A 240 11.12 3.29 -7.30
N LEU A 241 11.51 3.52 -8.55
CA LEU A 241 12.47 4.54 -8.95
C LEU A 241 11.88 5.44 -10.01
N ILE A 242 12.18 6.72 -9.88
CA ILE A 242 11.94 7.74 -10.89
C ILE A 242 13.30 8.19 -11.41
N ALA A 243 13.50 8.10 -12.71
CA ALA A 243 14.71 8.56 -13.39
C ALA A 243 14.37 9.22 -14.73
N PRO A 244 15.24 10.09 -15.29
CA PRO A 244 15.02 10.62 -16.63
C PRO A 244 15.07 9.50 -17.68
N GLY A 245 14.09 9.48 -18.57
CA GLY A 245 14.12 8.72 -19.82
C GLY A 245 15.04 9.36 -20.85
N THR A 246 15.14 8.72 -22.01
CA THR A 246 15.93 9.21 -23.16
C THR A 246 15.39 10.52 -23.73
N ASP A 247 14.10 10.78 -23.55
CA ASP A 247 13.39 12.03 -23.90
C ASP A 247 13.49 13.10 -22.80
N GLY A 248 14.24 12.84 -21.72
CA GLY A 248 14.35 13.71 -20.56
C GLY A 248 13.12 13.71 -19.64
N GLN A 249 12.02 13.05 -20.02
CA GLN A 249 10.82 12.95 -19.21
C GLN A 249 11.01 11.93 -18.07
N PRO A 250 10.34 12.10 -16.92
CA PRO A 250 10.41 11.10 -15.85
C PRO A 250 9.87 9.74 -16.33
N LYS A 251 10.66 8.69 -16.08
CA LYS A 251 10.28 7.29 -16.26
C LYS A 251 10.25 6.58 -14.91
N VAL A 252 9.24 5.75 -14.73
CA VAL A 252 9.02 4.99 -13.50
C VAL A 252 9.37 3.53 -13.74
N THR A 253 10.19 2.98 -12.84
CA THR A 253 10.36 1.53 -12.69
C THR A 253 9.76 1.12 -11.37
N LEU A 254 8.88 0.11 -11.39
CA LEU A 254 8.15 -0.33 -10.21
C LEU A 254 8.18 -1.85 -10.09
N ASP A 255 8.69 -2.33 -8.97
CA ASP A 255 8.63 -3.72 -8.56
C ASP A 255 7.55 -3.87 -7.48
N VAL A 256 6.67 -4.86 -7.64
CA VAL A 256 5.49 -5.06 -6.79
C VAL A 256 5.35 -6.51 -6.35
N GLY A 257 4.60 -6.73 -5.27
CA GLY A 257 3.97 -8.01 -4.98
C GLY A 257 2.46 -7.94 -5.21
N LEU A 258 1.88 -9.07 -5.60
CA LEU A 258 0.50 -9.22 -6.03
C LEU A 258 -0.13 -10.46 -5.40
N VAL A 259 -1.42 -10.35 -5.08
CA VAL A 259 -2.27 -11.48 -4.73
C VAL A 259 -3.67 -11.27 -5.31
N ASP A 260 -4.19 -12.28 -5.99
CA ASP A 260 -5.53 -12.23 -6.58
C ASP A 260 -6.57 -12.99 -5.74
N TYR A 261 -7.85 -12.81 -6.08
CA TYR A 261 -8.95 -13.39 -5.33
C TYR A 261 -9.04 -14.93 -5.38
N THR A 262 -8.25 -15.57 -6.25
CA THR A 262 -8.12 -17.03 -6.33
C THR A 262 -6.94 -17.56 -5.50
N GLY A 263 -6.18 -16.66 -4.86
CA GLY A 263 -4.95 -16.98 -4.12
C GLY A 263 -3.70 -17.03 -5.00
N GLY A 264 -3.82 -16.66 -6.28
CA GLY A 264 -2.68 -16.52 -7.18
C GLY A 264 -1.77 -15.40 -6.70
N MET A 265 -0.48 -15.67 -6.53
CA MET A 265 0.50 -14.70 -6.04
C MET A 265 1.61 -14.52 -7.06
N ALA A 266 2.09 -13.28 -7.21
CA ALA A 266 3.21 -12.96 -8.07
C ALA A 266 4.04 -11.83 -7.48
N ARG A 267 5.31 -11.76 -7.90
CA ARG A 267 6.22 -10.67 -7.54
C ARG A 267 7.11 -10.36 -8.73
N GLY A 268 7.28 -9.08 -9.04
CA GLY A 268 8.20 -8.68 -10.09
C GLY A 268 8.00 -7.25 -10.55
N ARG A 269 8.69 -6.91 -11.63
CA ARG A 269 8.64 -5.59 -12.26
C ARG A 269 7.38 -5.45 -13.09
N VAL A 270 6.53 -4.47 -12.79
CA VAL A 270 5.33 -4.19 -13.58
C VAL A 270 5.72 -3.58 -14.92
N VAL A 271 5.02 -4.01 -15.98
CA VAL A 271 5.07 -3.43 -17.33
C VAL A 271 3.66 -3.06 -17.81
N ARG A 272 3.58 -2.18 -18.82
CA ARG A 272 2.32 -1.73 -19.43
C ARG A 272 1.69 -2.81 -20.31
#